data_AF-A0A6S6RSF5-F1
#
_entry.id   AF-A0A6S6RSF5-F1
#
_cell.length_a   1.000
_cell.length_b   1.000
_cell.length_c   1.000
_cell.angle_alpha   90.00
_cell.angle_beta   90.00
_cell.angle_gamma   90.00
#
_symmetry.space_group_name_H-M   'P 1'
#
loop_
_entity.id
_entity.type
_entity.pdbx_description
1 polymer ?
#
loop_
_entity_poly.entity_id
_entity_poly.type
_entity_poly.pdbx_seq_one_letter_code
_entity_poly.pdbx_strand_id
1 'polypeptide(L)'
;MLASENSGIYSVSQLNQSVRQLLELQIGRIWLNAEISNFSQPASYHWHFTLKDEKAHLHAAMFRGQNIRVNFRPQNDQQVLVRATVTMYEPRGEYQLIIENMQPAGDGILQQ
;
A
#
# COMPACT_ATOMS: atom_id res chain seq x y z
N MET A 1 -17.93 12.89 -24.80
CA MET A 1 -18.83 11.75 -24.61
C MET A 1 -19.18 11.68 -23.14
N LEU A 2 -20.45 11.85 -22.79
CA LEU A 2 -20.89 11.68 -21.41
C LEU A 2 -20.80 10.18 -21.10
N ALA A 3 -20.06 9.82 -20.04
CA ALA A 3 -20.04 8.45 -19.57
C ALA A 3 -21.47 8.03 -19.25
N SER A 4 -21.94 6.93 -19.83
CA SER A 4 -23.23 6.32 -19.51
C SER A 4 -23.33 6.13 -18.00
N GLU A 5 -24.39 6.65 -17.37
CA GLU A 5 -24.63 6.40 -15.96
C GLU A 5 -24.67 4.89 -15.71
N ASN A 6 -23.89 4.43 -14.74
CA ASN A 6 -23.78 3.03 -14.41
C ASN A 6 -25.08 2.61 -13.70
N SER A 7 -26.07 2.17 -14.47
CA SER A 7 -27.45 1.85 -14.05
C SER A 7 -27.56 0.63 -13.12
N GLY A 8 -26.45 0.07 -12.64
CA GLY A 8 -26.43 -1.08 -11.75
C GLY A 8 -26.46 -0.64 -10.29
N ILE A 9 -27.46 -1.09 -9.52
CA ILE A 9 -27.42 -0.99 -8.05
C ILE A 9 -26.36 -1.99 -7.56
N TYR A 10 -25.31 -1.49 -6.91
CA TYR A 10 -24.25 -2.31 -6.33
C TYR A 10 -24.55 -2.66 -4.88
N SER A 11 -24.22 -3.88 -4.46
CA SER A 11 -23.95 -4.17 -3.05
C SER A 11 -22.60 -3.55 -2.64
N VAL A 12 -22.39 -3.37 -1.33
CA VAL A 12 -21.10 -2.86 -0.81
C VAL A 12 -19.92 -3.74 -1.25
N SER A 13 -20.08 -5.06 -1.24
CA SER A 13 -19.03 -5.99 -1.67
C SER A 13 -18.74 -5.88 -3.17
N GLN A 14 -19.78 -5.74 -4.00
CA GLN A 14 -19.62 -5.55 -5.45
C GLN A 14 -18.91 -4.23 -5.77
N LEU A 15 -19.24 -3.16 -5.04
CA LEU A 15 -18.54 -1.88 -5.18
C LEU A 15 -17.06 -2.00 -4.82
N ASN A 16 -16.75 -2.58 -3.66
CA ASN A 16 -15.36 -2.75 -3.21
C ASN A 16 -14.54 -3.63 -4.17
N GLN A 17 -15.13 -4.73 -4.66
CA GLN A 17 -14.49 -5.57 -5.67
C GLN A 17 -14.21 -4.80 -6.97
N SER A 18 -15.17 -3.99 -7.42
CA SER A 18 -15.02 -3.17 -8.63
C SER A 18 -13.93 -2.11 -8.47
N VAL A 19 -13.88 -1.42 -7.32
CA VAL A 19 -12.84 -0.41 -7.03
C VAL A 19 -11.47 -1.08 -6.91
N ARG A 20 -11.36 -2.25 -6.26
CA ARG A 20 -10.10 -3.00 -6.22
C ARG A 20 -9.59 -3.31 -7.62
N GLN A 21 -10.45 -3.83 -8.50
CA GLN A 21 -10.08 -4.13 -9.87
C GLN A 21 -9.62 -2.89 -10.63
N LEU A 22 -10.30 -1.75 -10.46
CA LEU A 22 -9.89 -0.50 -11.08
C LEU A 22 -8.49 -0.05 -10.60
N LEU A 23 -8.24 -0.10 -9.29
CA LEU A 23 -6.94 0.23 -8.71
C LEU A 23 -5.82 -0.67 -9.25
N GLU A 24 -6.06 -1.99 -9.24
CA GLU A 24 -5.08 -2.98 -9.69
C GLU A 24 -4.80 -2.88 -11.21
N LEU A 25 -5.81 -2.57 -12.02
CA LEU A 25 -5.67 -2.46 -13.48
C LEU A 25 -5.09 -1.12 -13.94
N GLN A 26 -5.51 -0.01 -13.33
CA GLN A 26 -5.15 1.33 -13.80
C GLN A 26 -3.84 1.83 -13.20
N ILE A 27 -3.54 1.47 -11.94
CA ILE A 27 -2.32 1.90 -11.24
C ILE A 27 -1.34 0.73 -11.14
N GLY A 28 -1.82 -0.44 -10.71
CA GLY A 28 -1.01 -1.64 -10.63
C GLY A 28 0.18 -1.53 -9.68
N ARG A 29 1.38 -1.79 -10.20
CA ARG A 29 2.63 -1.82 -9.42
C ARG A 29 3.37 -0.49 -9.52
N ILE A 30 3.74 0.06 -8.37
CA ILE A 30 4.41 1.35 -8.23
C ILE A 30 5.70 1.26 -7.40
N TRP A 31 6.53 2.28 -7.52
CA TRP A 31 7.55 2.63 -6.54
C TRP A 31 7.08 3.85 -5.75
N LEU A 32 7.29 3.86 -4.44
CA LEU A 32 6.89 4.94 -3.54
C LEU A 32 8.00 5.25 -2.55
N ASN A 33 8.35 6.53 -2.41
CA ASN A 33 9.14 7.03 -1.29
C ASN A 33 8.20 7.51 -0.19
N ALA A 34 8.41 7.07 1.04
CA ALA A 34 7.56 7.44 2.17
C ALA A 34 8.25 7.18 3.51
N GLU A 35 7.75 7.84 4.55
CA GLU A 35 8.13 7.56 5.94
C GLU A 35 7.26 6.45 6.52
N ILE A 36 7.88 5.55 7.29
CA ILE A 36 7.17 4.52 8.04
C ILE A 36 6.64 5.08 9.35
N SER A 37 5.41 4.72 9.70
CA SER A 37 4.88 4.88 11.05
C SER A 37 4.00 3.68 11.42
N ASN A 38 3.67 3.56 12.72
CA ASN A 38 2.80 2.52 13.26
C ASN A 38 3.22 1.09 12.87
N PHE A 39 4.53 0.82 12.82
CA PHE A 39 5.02 -0.51 12.47
C PHE A 39 4.62 -1.57 13.50
N SER A 40 4.06 -2.67 13.03
CA SER A 40 3.68 -3.81 13.85
C SER A 40 3.97 -5.14 13.13
N GLN A 41 4.36 -6.13 13.94
CA GLN A 41 4.58 -7.51 13.49
C GLN A 41 3.83 -8.46 14.44
N PRO A 42 2.60 -8.84 14.11
CA PRO A 42 1.85 -9.85 14.85
C PRO A 42 2.48 -11.25 14.75
N ALA A 43 1.90 -12.23 15.46
CA ALA A 43 2.35 -13.62 15.45
C ALA A 43 2.26 -14.32 14.07
N SER A 44 1.51 -13.76 13.11
CA SER A 44 1.49 -14.21 11.71
C SER A 44 2.79 -13.89 10.96
N TYR A 45 3.66 -13.05 11.54
CA TYR A 45 4.88 -12.52 10.96
C TYR A 45 4.67 -11.71 9.67
N HIS A 46 3.44 -11.27 9.39
CA HIS A 46 3.20 -10.20 8.42
C HIS A 46 3.56 -8.87 9.05
N TRP A 47 4.10 -7.95 8.26
CA TRP A 47 4.31 -6.58 8.71
C TRP A 47 3.12 -5.73 8.29
N HIS A 48 2.64 -4.93 9.23
CA HIS A 48 1.63 -3.90 8.98
C HIS A 48 2.19 -2.57 9.45
N PHE A 49 2.07 -1.55 8.62
CA PHE A 49 2.55 -0.20 8.91
C PHE A 49 1.77 0.82 8.09
N THR A 50 2.02 2.09 8.40
CA THR A 50 1.52 3.23 7.62
C THR A 50 2.69 3.83 6.86
N LEU A 51 2.46 4.16 5.59
CA LEU A 51 3.36 4.98 4.79
C LEU A 51 2.78 6.39 4.71
N LYS A 52 3.59 7.40 5.00
CA LYS A 52 3.15 8.81 5.04
C LYS A 52 4.16 9.74 4.37
N ASP A 53 3.66 10.88 3.95
CA ASP A 53 4.43 12.09 3.63
C ASP A 53 3.91 13.26 4.49
N GLU A 54 4.24 14.50 4.14
CA GLU A 54 3.80 15.69 4.89
C GLU A 54 2.27 15.92 4.87
N LYS A 55 1.56 15.38 3.88
CA LYS A 55 0.16 15.72 3.59
C LYS A 55 -0.79 14.53 3.66
N ALA A 56 -0.28 13.32 3.51
CA ALA A 56 -1.10 12.14 3.36
C ALA A 56 -0.47 10.91 4.02
N HIS A 57 -1.32 9.92 4.28
CA HIS A 57 -0.89 8.62 4.75
C HIS A 57 -1.81 7.52 4.22
N LEU A 58 -1.30 6.28 4.19
CA LEU A 58 -2.09 5.10 3.82
C LEU A 58 -1.52 3.82 4.44
N HIS A 59 -2.36 2.80 4.54
CA HIS A 59 -1.98 1.52 5.12
C HIS A 59 -1.17 0.66 4.14
N ALA A 60 -0.18 -0.04 4.69
CA ALA A 60 0.65 -0.98 3.95
C ALA A 60 0.79 -2.30 4.71
N ALA A 61 0.83 -3.39 3.96
CA ALA A 61 1.11 -4.72 4.48
C ALA A 61 2.25 -5.37 3.68
N MET A 62 3.11 -6.11 4.37
CA MET A 62 4.16 -6.92 3.75
C MET A 62 4.03 -8.36 4.26
N PHE A 63 3.74 -9.28 3.35
CA PHE A 63 3.62 -10.68 3.71
C PHE A 63 4.96 -11.28 4.12
N ARG A 64 4.92 -12.32 4.96
CA ARG A 64 6.10 -12.97 5.55
C ARG A 64 7.10 -13.45 4.48
N GLY A 65 6.59 -13.97 3.36
CA GLY A 65 7.45 -14.43 2.27
C GLY A 65 8.27 -13.30 1.62
N GLN A 66 7.74 -12.08 1.63
CA GLN A 66 8.41 -10.91 1.10
C GLN A 66 9.34 -10.27 2.12
N ASN A 67 8.91 -10.14 3.39
CA ASN A 67 9.70 -9.45 4.41
C ASN A 67 11.01 -10.16 4.78
N ILE A 68 11.11 -11.48 4.60
CA ILE A 68 12.36 -12.24 4.76
C ILE A 68 13.49 -11.73 3.84
N ARG A 69 13.14 -11.07 2.73
CA ARG A 69 14.11 -10.51 1.77
C ARG A 69 14.59 -9.11 2.13
N VAL A 70 14.03 -8.52 3.19
CA VAL A 70 14.40 -7.19 3.68
C VAL A 70 15.49 -7.38 4.74
N ASN A 71 16.69 -6.87 4.44
CA ASN A 71 17.88 -7.08 5.28
C ASN A 71 17.96 -6.13 6.50
N PHE A 72 16.87 -5.43 6.80
CA PHE A 72 16.76 -4.55 7.95
C PHE A 72 15.37 -4.69 8.57
N ARG A 73 15.24 -4.32 9.84
CA ARG A 73 13.95 -4.24 10.50
C ARG A 73 13.41 -2.83 10.37
N PRO A 74 12.22 -2.62 9.76
CA PRO A 74 11.65 -1.29 9.63
C PRO A 74 11.37 -0.65 10.99
N GLN A 75 11.58 0.66 11.07
CA GLN A 75 11.34 1.47 12.26
C GLN A 75 10.41 2.64 11.94
N ASN A 76 9.73 3.18 12.95
CA ASN A 76 8.99 4.43 12.79
C ASN A 76 9.98 5.57 12.47
N ASP A 77 9.49 6.56 11.73
CA ASP A 77 10.23 7.73 11.26
C ASP A 77 11.36 7.41 10.28
N GLN A 78 11.39 6.17 9.77
CA GLN A 78 12.35 5.73 8.76
C GLN A 78 11.82 6.02 7.35
N GLN A 79 12.61 6.74 6.57
CA GLN A 79 12.37 6.92 5.13
C GLN A 79 12.71 5.65 4.35
N VAL A 80 11.80 5.21 3.49
CA VAL A 80 11.94 3.99 2.71
C VAL A 80 11.49 4.20 1.27
N LEU A 81 12.18 3.52 0.35
CA LEU A 81 11.72 3.32 -1.02
C LEU A 81 11.14 1.91 -1.11
N VAL A 82 9.85 1.82 -1.44
CA VAL A 82 9.12 0.55 -1.54
C VAL A 82 8.63 0.31 -2.96
N ARG A 83 8.66 -0.95 -3.39
CA ARG A 83 7.89 -1.42 -4.54
C ARG A 83 6.64 -2.11 -4.03
N ALA A 84 5.48 -1.70 -4.54
CA ALA A 84 4.21 -2.16 -4.02
C ALA A 84 3.14 -2.31 -5.11
N THR A 85 2.13 -3.12 -4.84
CA THR A 85 0.89 -3.16 -5.63
C THR A 85 -0.20 -2.38 -4.92
N VAL A 86 -0.86 -1.50 -5.67
CA VAL A 86 -2.03 -0.72 -5.27
C VAL A 86 -3.26 -1.62 -5.28
N THR A 87 -3.93 -1.77 -4.14
CA THR A 87 -5.11 -2.65 -4.01
C THR A 87 -6.04 -2.18 -2.91
N MET A 88 -7.12 -2.93 -2.64
CA MET A 88 -8.08 -2.64 -1.59
C MET A 88 -8.25 -3.85 -0.66
N TYR A 89 -8.34 -3.60 0.63
CA TYR A 89 -8.85 -4.56 1.60
C TYR A 89 -10.38 -4.58 1.54
N GLU A 90 -10.92 -5.43 0.65
CA GLU A 90 -12.36 -5.48 0.33
C GLU A 90 -13.29 -5.55 1.55
N PRO A 91 -13.00 -6.30 2.63
CA PRO A 91 -13.90 -6.36 3.78
C PRO A 91 -14.13 -5.01 4.48
N ARG A 92 -13.20 -4.06 4.36
CA ARG A 92 -13.31 -2.72 4.95
C ARG A 92 -13.44 -1.60 3.93
N GLY A 93 -13.28 -1.89 2.64
CA GLY A 93 -13.25 -0.87 1.59
C GLY A 93 -12.04 0.06 1.70
N GLU A 94 -10.96 -0.38 2.34
CA GLU A 94 -9.78 0.43 2.60
C GLU A 94 -8.75 0.26 1.47
N TYR A 95 -8.37 1.37 0.84
CA TYR A 95 -7.23 1.39 -0.08
C TYR A 95 -5.92 1.12 0.70
N GLN A 96 -5.05 0.27 0.14
CA GLN A 96 -3.79 -0.11 0.77
C GLN A 96 -2.70 -0.47 -0.26
N LEU A 97 -1.47 -0.60 0.23
CA LEU A 97 -0.35 -1.14 -0.51
C LEU A 97 0.05 -2.53 -0.02
N ILE A 98 0.24 -3.46 -0.95
CA ILE A 98 0.93 -4.72 -0.69
C ILE A 98 2.38 -4.57 -1.10
N ILE A 99 3.27 -4.54 -0.12
CA ILE A 99 4.69 -4.31 -0.31
C ILE A 99 5.37 -5.59 -0.79
N GLU A 100 6.10 -5.47 -1.89
CA GLU A 100 6.84 -6.57 -2.49
C GLU A 100 8.33 -6.49 -2.23
N ASN A 101 8.86 -5.26 -2.13
CA ASN A 101 10.25 -4.96 -1.87
C ASN A 101 10.35 -3.65 -1.07
N MET A 102 11.36 -3.55 -0.21
CA MET A 102 11.61 -2.39 0.62
C MET A 102 13.12 -2.21 0.77
N GLN A 103 13.58 -0.98 0.61
CA GLN A 103 14.95 -0.57 0.91
C GLN A 103 14.92 0.75 1.72
N PRO A 104 15.91 1.02 2.57
CA PRO A 104 16.07 2.35 3.14
C PRO A 104 16.15 3.37 2.00
N ALA A 105 15.47 4.50 2.13
CA ALA A 105 15.75 5.62 1.25
C ALA A 105 17.19 6.05 1.58
N GLY A 106 18.13 5.84 0.66
CA GLY A 106 19.51 6.28 0.88
C GLY A 106 19.58 7.80 1.08
N ASP A 107 20.69 8.28 1.62
CA ASP A 107 20.91 9.72 1.93
C ASP A 107 20.70 10.68 0.73
N GLY A 108 20.57 10.15 -0.49
CA GLY A 108 20.38 10.90 -1.74
C GLY A 108 18.92 11.18 -2.15
N ILE A 109 17.89 10.73 -1.41
CA ILE A 109 16.46 10.99 -1.75
C ILE A 109 15.87 12.11 -0.87
N LEU A 110 16.64 13.18 -0.66
CA LEU A 110 16.18 14.41 0.03
C LEU A 110 15.68 15.49 -0.94
N GLN A 111 15.38 15.17 -2.20
CA GLN A 111 14.87 16.13 -3.17
C GLN A 111 13.80 15.50 -4.07
N GLN A 112 12.53 15.64 -3.69
CA GLN A 112 11.40 15.83 -4.62
C GLN A 112 10.35 16.71 -3.97
#